data_AF-A0A958F3U1-F1
#
_entry.id   AF-A0A958F3U1-F1
#
_cell.length_a   1.000
_cell.length_b   1.000
_cell.length_c   1.000
_cell.angle_alpha   90.00
_cell.angle_beta   90.00
_cell.angle_gamma   90.00
#
_symmetry.space_group_name_H-M   'P 1'
#
loop_
_entity.id
_entity.type
_entity.pdbx_description
1 polymer ?
#
loop_
_entity_poly.entity_id
_entity_poly.type
_entity_poly.pdbx_seq_one_letter_code
_entity_poly.pdbx_strand_id
1 'polypeptide(L)'
;PLNKRLYFGQQDSVGTGIIGVVKDFHFAGMHQNIEPVVIFPLNSSPGNLLAARIQPGRIPEAMEIAQAAWRDVYPDYPFNYSFLDEEFADLYRRDLNTGKIVNIFSALAILIACLGLFGLASHSITQRFKEIGVRKVMGASAGSIVRLLVLDFVRWVALANLFAWPLIWFGASKWLESFAYRIDIAPLPFLIASLAALAVAIITVISQSWRAALINPARALRYE
;
A
#
# COMPACT_ATOMS: atom_id res chain seq x y z
N PRO A 1 13.18 -34.62 -6.58
CA PRO A 1 14.61 -34.68 -6.99
C PRO A 1 15.54 -35.48 -6.04
N LEU A 2 15.02 -36.12 -4.98
CA LEU A 2 15.82 -37.06 -4.18
C LEU A 2 16.42 -38.17 -5.06
N ASN A 3 17.66 -38.58 -4.75
CA ASN A 3 18.47 -39.57 -5.48
C ASN A 3 18.94 -39.17 -6.89
N LYS A 4 18.80 -37.90 -7.29
CA LYS A 4 19.48 -37.36 -8.48
C LYS A 4 20.85 -36.79 -8.12
N ARG A 5 21.76 -36.74 -9.11
CA ARG A 5 23.09 -36.13 -8.99
C ARG A 5 23.10 -34.75 -9.64
N LEU A 6 23.72 -33.78 -8.97
CA LEU A 6 24.01 -32.44 -9.48
C LEU A 6 25.47 -32.37 -9.91
N TYR A 7 25.74 -31.74 -11.04
CA TYR A 7 27.08 -31.62 -11.63
C TYR A 7 27.45 -30.13 -11.68
N PHE A 8 28.49 -29.72 -10.93
CA PHE A 8 28.91 -28.32 -10.87
C PHE A 8 30.07 -28.05 -11.84
N GLY A 9 29.74 -27.65 -13.08
CA GLY A 9 30.73 -27.33 -14.11
C GLY A 9 31.26 -28.54 -14.88
N GLN A 10 32.06 -28.29 -15.93
CA GLN A 10 32.50 -29.31 -16.89
C GLN A 10 33.46 -30.37 -16.33
N GLN A 11 34.08 -30.14 -15.16
CA GLN A 11 35.06 -31.07 -14.57
C GLN A 11 34.48 -32.00 -13.50
N ASP A 12 33.23 -31.82 -13.08
CA ASP A 12 32.65 -32.53 -11.95
C ASP A 12 32.03 -33.88 -12.36
N SER A 13 32.85 -34.82 -12.82
CA SER A 13 32.40 -36.11 -13.39
C SER A 13 31.66 -37.06 -12.42
N VAL A 14 31.85 -36.89 -11.11
CA VAL A 14 31.29 -37.78 -10.09
C VAL A 14 29.87 -37.37 -9.65
N GLY A 15 29.57 -36.06 -9.73
CA GLY A 15 28.29 -35.48 -9.36
C GLY A 15 27.95 -35.61 -7.86
N THR A 16 27.42 -34.55 -7.28
CA THR A 16 26.98 -34.52 -5.87
C THR A 16 25.57 -35.07 -5.73
N GLY A 17 25.38 -36.06 -4.86
CA GLY A 17 24.08 -36.66 -4.59
C GLY A 17 23.16 -35.75 -3.76
N ILE A 18 21.90 -35.62 -4.17
CA ILE A 18 20.89 -34.88 -3.40
C ILE A 18 20.42 -35.72 -2.21
N ILE A 19 20.84 -35.35 -1.00
CA ILE A 19 20.49 -36.05 0.26
C ILE A 19 19.19 -35.54 0.91
N GLY A 20 18.71 -34.37 0.51
CA GLY A 20 17.53 -33.75 1.11
C GLY A 20 17.00 -32.58 0.27
N VAL A 21 15.73 -32.26 0.48
CA VAL A 21 15.06 -31.11 -0.13
C VAL A 21 14.35 -30.34 0.99
N VAL A 22 14.69 -29.07 1.13
CA VAL A 22 14.03 -28.16 2.08
C VAL A 22 12.86 -27.47 1.39
N LYS A 23 11.89 -26.99 2.18
CA LYS A 23 10.82 -26.13 1.66
C LYS A 23 11.42 -24.84 1.13
N ASP A 24 10.78 -24.29 0.10
CA ASP A 24 11.16 -23.01 -0.48
C ASP A 24 11.23 -21.92 0.60
N PHE A 25 12.30 -21.14 0.56
CA PHE A 25 12.53 -20.03 1.48
C PHE A 25 13.06 -18.82 0.70
N HIS A 26 12.72 -17.62 1.16
CA HIS A 26 13.21 -16.40 0.57
C HIS A 26 14.62 -16.13 1.10
N PHE A 27 15.60 -16.11 0.20
CA PHE A 27 17.00 -15.80 0.51
C PHE A 27 17.47 -14.50 -0.16
N ALA A 28 16.63 -13.90 -1.00
CA ALA A 28 16.82 -12.60 -1.65
C ALA A 28 15.57 -11.72 -1.41
N GLY A 29 15.59 -10.47 -1.89
CA GLY A 29 14.43 -9.59 -1.81
C GLY A 29 13.20 -10.14 -2.53
N MET A 30 11.99 -9.77 -2.08
CA MET A 30 10.69 -10.25 -2.61
C MET A 30 10.43 -9.97 -4.11
N HIS A 31 11.26 -9.14 -4.73
CA HIS A 31 11.22 -8.82 -6.16
C HIS A 31 11.85 -9.93 -7.02
N GLN A 32 12.63 -10.84 -6.42
CA GLN A 32 13.28 -11.94 -7.12
C GLN A 32 12.52 -13.24 -6.89
N ASN A 33 12.45 -14.07 -7.94
CA ASN A 33 11.98 -15.44 -7.79
C ASN A 33 12.93 -16.22 -6.88
N ILE A 34 12.40 -17.23 -6.18
CA ILE A 34 13.22 -18.18 -5.43
C ILE A 34 14.01 -18.99 -6.47
N GLU A 35 15.27 -18.62 -6.69
CA GLU A 35 16.16 -19.38 -7.56
C GLU A 35 16.58 -20.68 -6.87
N PRO A 36 16.96 -21.72 -7.63
CA PRO A 36 17.44 -22.97 -7.05
C PRO A 36 18.70 -22.74 -6.20
N VAL A 37 18.59 -22.94 -4.90
CA VAL A 37 19.72 -22.91 -3.98
C VAL A 37 20.18 -24.32 -3.68
N VAL A 38 21.49 -24.54 -3.76
CA VAL A 38 22.13 -25.77 -3.29
C VAL A 38 22.83 -25.47 -1.97
N ILE A 39 22.50 -26.26 -0.94
CA ILE A 39 23.19 -26.23 0.35
C ILE A 39 24.10 -27.45 0.40
N PHE A 40 25.40 -27.22 0.61
CA PHE A 40 26.40 -28.27 0.70
C PHE A 40 27.32 -28.04 1.92
N PRO A 41 27.88 -29.10 2.51
CA PRO A 41 28.76 -28.96 3.65
C PRO A 41 30.11 -28.33 3.25
N LEU A 42 30.60 -27.40 4.07
CA LEU A 42 31.89 -26.73 3.91
C LEU A 42 33.02 -27.68 4.36
N ASN A 43 33.37 -28.65 3.52
CA ASN A 43 34.36 -29.69 3.88
C ASN A 43 35.83 -29.28 3.63
N SER A 44 36.07 -28.31 2.74
CA SER A 44 37.41 -28.01 2.21
C SER A 44 37.83 -26.54 2.31
N SER A 45 36.92 -25.64 2.72
CA SER A 45 37.25 -24.25 3.03
C SER A 45 36.30 -23.74 4.12
N PRO A 46 36.80 -23.31 5.29
CA PRO A 46 35.94 -22.69 6.30
C PRO A 46 35.30 -21.43 5.71
N GLY A 47 33.99 -21.29 5.90
CA GLY A 47 33.26 -20.09 5.50
C GLY A 47 33.78 -18.86 6.25
N ASN A 48 33.61 -17.68 5.65
CA ASN A 48 33.98 -16.39 6.22
C ASN A 48 32.89 -15.79 7.13
N LEU A 49 31.76 -16.49 7.32
CA LEU A 49 30.59 -16.04 8.05
C LEU A 49 30.17 -17.10 9.06
N LEU A 50 29.94 -16.68 10.31
CA LEU A 50 29.41 -17.52 11.37
C LEU A 50 27.99 -17.06 11.70
N ALA A 51 27.01 -17.94 11.48
CA ALA A 51 25.63 -17.69 11.87
C ALA A 51 25.36 -18.26 13.26
N ALA A 52 24.94 -17.42 14.21
CA ALA A 52 24.55 -17.82 15.55
C ALA A 52 23.11 -17.40 15.84
N ARG A 53 22.31 -18.29 16.41
CA ARG A 53 20.96 -17.97 16.88
C ARG A 53 21.00 -17.59 18.35
N ILE A 54 20.51 -16.40 18.66
CA ILE A 54 20.47 -15.85 20.02
C ILE A 54 19.05 -16.02 20.61
N GLN A 55 18.96 -16.27 21.92
CA GLN A 55 17.68 -16.31 22.62
C GLN A 55 17.08 -14.90 22.72
N PRO A 56 15.77 -14.72 22.43
CA PRO A 56 15.12 -13.41 22.55
C PRO A 56 15.30 -12.80 23.94
N GLY A 57 15.58 -11.50 24.00
CA GLY A 57 15.76 -10.74 25.25
C GLY A 57 17.16 -10.82 25.88
N ARG A 58 18.07 -11.64 25.35
CA ARG A 58 19.46 -11.77 25.85
C ARG A 58 20.52 -11.26 24.88
N ILE A 59 20.15 -10.37 23.97
CA ILE A 59 21.05 -9.88 22.92
C ILE A 59 22.30 -9.22 23.52
N PRO A 60 22.22 -8.27 24.49
CA PRO A 60 23.40 -7.61 25.02
C PRO A 60 24.40 -8.59 25.67
N GLU A 61 23.89 -9.52 26.48
CA GLU A 61 24.67 -10.57 27.14
C GLU A 61 25.33 -11.51 26.12
N ALA A 62 24.59 -11.96 25.11
CA ALA A 62 25.11 -12.82 24.06
C ALA A 62 26.21 -12.14 23.23
N MET A 63 26.08 -10.84 22.97
CA MET A 63 27.09 -10.06 22.25
C MET A 63 28.37 -9.91 23.07
N GLU A 64 28.27 -9.70 24.38
CA GLU A 64 29.42 -9.64 25.27
C GLU A 64 30.19 -10.96 25.29
N ILE A 65 29.47 -12.08 25.44
CA ILE A 65 30.05 -13.44 25.41
C ILE A 65 30.70 -13.72 24.05
N ALA A 66 30.01 -13.41 22.95
CA ALA A 66 30.52 -13.64 21.60
C ALA A 66 31.77 -12.80 21.32
N GLN A 67 31.79 -11.53 21.73
CA GLN A 67 32.93 -10.64 21.56
C GLN A 67 34.13 -11.09 22.40
N ALA A 68 33.91 -11.52 23.65
CA ALA A 68 34.97 -12.04 24.50
C ALA A 68 35.59 -13.31 23.91
N ALA A 69 34.77 -14.26 23.48
CA ALA A 69 35.24 -15.49 22.81
C ALA A 69 35.97 -15.18 21.49
N TRP A 70 35.49 -14.22 20.70
CA TRP A 70 36.14 -13.83 19.46
C TRP A 70 37.53 -13.23 19.69
N ARG A 71 37.69 -12.38 20.70
CA ARG A 71 38.99 -11.77 21.04
C ARG A 71 40.00 -12.78 21.56
N ASP A 72 39.54 -13.84 22.22
CA ASP A 72 40.40 -14.92 22.69
C ASP A 72 40.94 -15.77 21.53
N VAL A 73 40.09 -16.09 20.55
CA VAL A 73 40.46 -16.94 19.41
C VAL A 73 41.14 -16.17 18.28
N TYR A 74 40.71 -14.93 18.01
CA TYR A 74 41.16 -14.09 16.89
C TYR A 74 41.49 -12.65 17.33
N PRO A 75 42.54 -12.42 18.15
CA PRO A 75 42.85 -11.11 18.72
C PRO A 75 43.18 -10.02 17.69
N ASP A 76 43.74 -10.41 16.53
CA ASP A 76 44.15 -9.49 15.47
C ASP A 76 43.01 -9.11 14.50
N TYR A 77 41.81 -9.69 14.66
CA TYR A 77 40.67 -9.46 13.77
C TYR A 77 39.53 -8.72 14.49
N PRO A 78 38.97 -7.65 13.89
CA PRO A 78 37.83 -6.95 14.47
C PRO A 78 36.59 -7.86 14.50
N PHE A 79 35.84 -7.76 15.59
CA PHE A 79 34.56 -8.45 15.74
C PHE A 79 33.48 -7.71 14.94
N ASN A 80 33.29 -8.11 13.69
CA ASN A 80 32.25 -7.60 12.80
C ASN A 80 31.02 -8.51 12.85
N TYR A 81 29.85 -7.93 13.07
CA TYR A 81 28.59 -8.65 13.08
C TYR A 81 27.51 -7.80 12.41
N SER A 82 26.50 -8.48 11.86
CA SER A 82 25.27 -7.87 11.39
C SER A 82 24.10 -8.69 11.95
N PHE A 83 23.01 -8.01 12.27
CA PHE A 83 21.79 -8.72 12.62
C PHE A 83 20.99 -9.00 11.35
N LEU A 84 20.49 -10.22 11.25
CA LEU A 84 19.76 -10.68 10.08
C LEU A 84 18.45 -9.90 9.88
N ASP A 85 17.79 -9.47 10.97
CA ASP A 85 16.60 -8.62 10.92
C ASP A 85 16.89 -7.21 10.39
N GLU A 86 18.05 -6.64 10.72
CA GLU A 86 18.51 -5.35 10.18
C GLU A 86 18.82 -5.45 8.68
N GLU A 87 19.52 -6.51 8.25
CA GLU A 87 19.75 -6.77 6.82
C GLU A 87 18.44 -6.95 6.05
N PHE A 88 17.48 -7.70 6.61
CA PHE A 88 16.15 -7.80 6.03
C PHE A 88 15.45 -6.43 6.00
N ALA A 89 15.51 -5.65 7.07
CA ALA A 89 14.88 -4.33 7.13
C ALA A 89 15.42 -3.40 6.02
N ASP A 90 16.71 -3.43 5.74
CA ASP A 90 17.32 -2.64 4.67
C ASP A 90 16.89 -3.09 3.27
N LEU A 91 16.68 -4.39 3.05
CA LEU A 91 16.08 -4.89 1.80
C LEU A 91 14.67 -4.32 1.57
N TYR A 92 13.87 -4.14 2.62
CA TYR A 92 12.49 -3.62 2.53
C TYR A 92 12.37 -2.10 2.68
N ARG A 93 13.43 -1.42 3.12
CA ARG A 93 13.38 0.01 3.46
C ARG A 93 12.97 0.89 2.28
N ARG A 94 13.36 0.51 1.06
CA ARG A 94 12.95 1.19 -0.18
C ARG A 94 11.45 1.07 -0.40
N ASP A 95 10.89 -0.13 -0.26
CA ASP A 95 9.46 -0.38 -0.46
C ASP A 95 8.62 0.36 0.58
N LEU A 96 9.05 0.36 1.85
CA LEU A 96 8.41 1.11 2.92
C LEU A 96 8.42 2.63 2.67
N ASN A 97 9.54 3.17 2.19
CA ASN A 97 9.64 4.59 1.87
C ASN A 97 8.75 4.98 0.69
N THR A 98 8.72 4.17 -0.37
CA THR A 98 7.80 4.36 -1.50
C THR A 98 6.34 4.36 -1.04
N GLY A 99 5.96 3.40 -0.18
CA GLY A 99 4.62 3.34 0.41
C GLY A 99 4.27 4.61 1.22
N LYS A 100 5.22 5.14 1.99
CA LYS A 100 5.02 6.42 2.71
C LYS A 100 4.79 7.59 1.76
N ILE A 101 5.58 7.70 0.70
CA ILE A 101 5.45 8.75 -0.31
C ILE A 101 4.07 8.67 -0.98
N VAL A 102 3.68 7.47 -1.45
CA VAL A 102 2.37 7.24 -2.07
C VAL A 102 1.24 7.63 -1.12
N ASN A 103 1.31 7.24 0.16
CA ASN A 103 0.29 7.60 1.15
C ASN A 103 0.15 9.12 1.33
N ILE A 104 1.27 9.86 1.39
CA ILE A 104 1.24 11.32 1.51
C ILE A 104 0.60 11.95 0.27
N PHE A 105 1.00 11.52 -0.94
CA PHE A 105 0.41 12.01 -2.18
C PHE A 105 -1.07 11.64 -2.32
N SER A 106 -1.49 10.45 -1.89
CA SER A 106 -2.88 10.05 -1.86
C SER A 106 -3.70 10.93 -0.91
N ALA A 107 -3.19 11.23 0.29
CA ALA A 107 -3.86 12.12 1.24
C ALA A 107 -4.02 13.54 0.66
N LEU A 108 -2.98 14.08 0.02
CA LEU A 108 -3.04 15.36 -0.68
C LEU A 108 -4.04 15.35 -1.84
N ALA A 109 -4.02 14.30 -2.66
CA ALA A 109 -4.94 14.15 -3.79
C ALA A 109 -6.41 14.10 -3.32
N ILE A 110 -6.68 13.37 -2.23
CA ILE A 110 -8.02 13.33 -1.60
C ILE A 110 -8.42 14.73 -1.14
N LEU A 111 -7.53 15.46 -0.45
CA LEU A 111 -7.82 16.81 0.02
C LEU A 111 -8.14 17.77 -1.14
N ILE A 112 -7.32 17.74 -2.20
CA ILE A 112 -7.54 18.56 -3.41
C ILE A 112 -8.84 18.18 -4.10
N ALA A 113 -9.15 16.88 -4.20
CA ALA A 113 -10.41 16.41 -4.77
C ALA A 113 -11.63 16.88 -3.95
N CYS A 114 -11.53 16.88 -2.62
CA CYS A 114 -12.57 17.42 -1.73
C CYS A 114 -12.78 18.92 -1.95
N LEU A 115 -11.70 19.69 -2.09
CA LEU A 115 -11.77 21.13 -2.41
C LEU A 115 -12.40 21.38 -3.78
N GLY A 116 -12.04 20.57 -4.78
CA GLY A 116 -12.63 20.63 -6.12
C GLY A 116 -14.13 20.34 -6.10
N LEU A 117 -14.54 19.28 -5.40
CA LEU A 117 -15.94 18.93 -5.24
C LEU A 117 -16.72 20.01 -4.48
N PHE A 118 -16.12 20.58 -3.42
CA PHE A 118 -16.68 21.70 -2.68
C PHE A 118 -16.91 22.92 -3.58
N GLY A 119 -15.93 23.25 -4.43
CA GLY A 119 -16.03 24.33 -5.42
C GLY A 119 -17.13 24.09 -6.45
N LEU A 120 -17.20 22.88 -7.01
CA LEU A 120 -18.23 22.47 -7.96
C LEU A 120 -19.63 22.53 -7.34
N ALA A 121 -19.79 22.01 -6.12
CA ALA A 121 -21.06 22.06 -5.40
C ALA A 121 -21.51 23.51 -5.13
N SER A 122 -20.58 24.36 -4.66
CA SER A 122 -20.88 25.77 -4.41
C SER A 122 -21.29 26.50 -5.70
N HIS A 123 -20.59 26.26 -6.80
CA HIS A 123 -20.91 26.91 -8.08
C HIS A 123 -22.26 26.45 -8.64
N SER A 124 -22.54 25.15 -8.56
CA SER A 124 -23.81 24.56 -9.02
C SER A 124 -25.01 25.13 -8.26
N ILE A 125 -24.88 25.31 -6.94
CA ILE A 125 -25.93 25.91 -6.10
C ILE A 125 -26.21 27.36 -6.52
N THR A 126 -25.17 28.15 -6.76
CA THR A 126 -25.33 29.55 -7.21
C THR A 126 -26.03 29.63 -8.56
N GLN A 127 -25.69 28.76 -9.52
CA GLN A 127 -26.36 28.74 -10.82
C GLN A 127 -27.84 28.33 -10.71
N ARG A 128 -28.17 27.41 -9.80
CA ARG A 128 -29.54 26.91 -9.58
C ARG A 128 -30.32 27.73 -8.55
N PHE A 129 -29.77 28.84 -8.06
CA PHE A 129 -30.38 29.62 -6.99
C PHE A 129 -31.78 30.16 -7.33
N LYS A 130 -31.99 30.62 -8.58
CA LYS A 130 -33.32 31.05 -9.07
C LYS A 130 -34.33 29.90 -9.09
N GLU A 131 -33.93 28.74 -9.59
CA GLU A 131 -34.79 27.55 -9.67
C GLU A 131 -35.19 27.03 -8.28
N ILE A 132 -34.23 27.02 -7.35
CA ILE A 132 -34.43 26.64 -5.95
C ILE A 132 -35.38 27.62 -5.26
N GLY A 133 -35.22 28.93 -5.51
CA GLY A 133 -36.11 29.97 -4.99
C GLY A 133 -37.56 29.82 -5.45
N VAL A 134 -37.80 29.61 -6.74
CA VAL A 134 -39.15 29.40 -7.29
C VAL A 134 -39.78 28.13 -6.72
N ARG A 135 -39.05 27.01 -6.68
CA ARG A 135 -39.56 25.75 -6.10
C ARG A 135 -39.91 25.87 -4.62
N LYS A 136 -39.11 26.60 -3.84
CA LYS A 136 -39.36 26.83 -2.42
C LYS A 136 -40.61 27.68 -2.18
N VAL A 137 -40.86 28.70 -3.02
CA VAL A 137 -42.10 29.50 -2.98
C VAL A 137 -43.32 28.67 -3.41
N MET A 138 -43.16 27.72 -4.33
CA MET A 138 -44.19 26.75 -4.70
C MET A 138 -44.40 25.61 -3.67
N GLY A 139 -43.86 25.73 -2.45
CA GLY A 139 -44.09 24.78 -1.36
C GLY A 139 -43.20 23.54 -1.37
N ALA A 140 -42.14 23.48 -2.20
CA ALA A 140 -41.20 22.37 -2.15
C ALA A 140 -40.44 22.35 -0.81
N SER A 141 -40.38 21.19 -0.15
CA SER A 141 -39.63 21.02 1.08
C SER A 141 -38.11 21.14 0.83
N ALA A 142 -37.38 21.68 1.80
CA ALA A 142 -35.91 21.78 1.73
C ALA A 142 -35.25 20.41 1.47
N GLY A 143 -35.82 19.34 2.05
CA GLY A 143 -35.36 17.96 1.83
C GLY A 143 -35.50 17.48 0.39
N SER A 144 -36.56 17.86 -0.33
CA SER A 144 -36.72 17.51 -1.75
C SER A 144 -35.65 18.15 -2.63
N ILE A 145 -35.24 19.38 -2.31
CA ILE A 145 -34.19 20.10 -3.03
C ILE A 145 -32.83 19.44 -2.75
N VAL A 146 -32.51 19.20 -1.48
CA VAL A 146 -31.25 18.53 -1.11
C VAL A 146 -31.15 17.14 -1.76
N ARG A 147 -32.23 16.35 -1.76
CA ARG A 147 -32.25 15.02 -2.39
C ARG A 147 -31.94 15.07 -3.88
N LEU A 148 -32.49 16.04 -4.61
CA LEU A 148 -32.23 16.22 -6.04
C LEU A 148 -30.75 16.51 -6.29
N LEU A 149 -30.16 17.44 -5.53
CA LEU A 149 -28.74 17.77 -5.65
C LEU A 149 -27.85 16.57 -5.30
N VAL A 150 -28.13 15.87 -4.21
CA VAL A 150 -27.35 14.69 -3.80
C VAL A 150 -27.41 13.60 -4.87
N LEU A 151 -28.57 13.33 -5.46
CA LEU A 151 -28.71 12.33 -6.53
C LEU A 151 -27.90 12.68 -7.78
N ASP A 152 -27.90 13.96 -8.19
CA ASP A 152 -27.10 14.42 -9.33
C ASP A 152 -25.60 14.14 -9.08
N PHE A 153 -25.07 14.48 -7.90
CA PHE A 153 -23.66 14.22 -7.57
C PHE A 153 -23.36 12.73 -7.40
N VAL A 154 -24.20 11.97 -6.70
CA VAL A 154 -24.03 10.53 -6.49
C VAL A 154 -23.97 9.78 -7.82
N ARG A 155 -24.82 10.16 -8.80
CA ARG A 155 -24.79 9.54 -10.13
C ARG A 155 -23.45 9.71 -10.83
N TRP A 156 -22.88 10.92 -10.79
CA TRP A 156 -21.58 11.20 -11.40
C TRP A 156 -20.42 10.51 -10.66
N VAL A 157 -20.45 10.47 -9.32
CA VAL A 157 -19.44 9.76 -8.53
C VAL A 157 -19.52 8.25 -8.76
N ALA A 158 -20.72 7.68 -8.86
CA ALA A 158 -20.91 6.27 -9.17
C ALA A 158 -20.37 5.91 -10.57
N LEU A 159 -20.64 6.75 -11.57
CA LEU A 159 -20.07 6.59 -12.91
C LEU A 159 -18.53 6.68 -12.87
N ALA A 160 -17.97 7.66 -12.15
CA ALA A 160 -16.52 7.79 -12.02
C ALA A 160 -15.90 6.53 -11.37
N ASN A 161 -16.52 5.99 -10.31
CA ASN A 161 -16.07 4.73 -9.68
C ASN A 161 -16.09 3.56 -10.66
N LEU A 162 -17.13 3.45 -11.50
CA LEU A 162 -17.25 2.38 -12.49
C LEU A 162 -16.08 2.38 -13.49
N PHE A 163 -15.58 3.56 -13.88
CA PHE A 163 -14.39 3.67 -14.74
C PHE A 163 -13.08 3.57 -13.96
N ALA A 164 -13.04 4.05 -12.72
CA ALA A 164 -11.84 4.02 -11.89
C ALA A 164 -11.43 2.59 -11.51
N TRP A 165 -12.40 1.71 -11.20
CA TRP A 165 -12.13 0.32 -10.81
C TRP A 165 -11.29 -0.46 -11.85
N PRO A 166 -11.70 -0.58 -13.12
CA PRO A 166 -10.92 -1.29 -14.13
C PRO A 166 -9.58 -0.63 -14.41
N LEU A 167 -9.50 0.70 -14.35
CA LEU A 167 -8.25 1.43 -14.56
C LEU A 167 -7.23 1.14 -13.44
N ILE A 168 -7.69 1.20 -12.18
CA ILE A 168 -6.86 0.87 -11.01
C ILE A 168 -6.49 -0.60 -11.03
N TRP A 169 -7.43 -1.50 -11.36
CA TRP A 169 -7.15 -2.93 -11.49
C TRP A 169 -6.06 -3.20 -12.52
N PHE A 170 -6.17 -2.59 -13.70
CA PHE A 170 -5.16 -2.73 -14.75
C PHE A 170 -3.80 -2.22 -14.29
N GLY A 171 -3.73 -1.00 -13.73
CA GLY A 171 -2.48 -0.43 -13.22
C GLY A 171 -1.85 -1.25 -12.09
N ALA A 172 -2.66 -1.70 -11.13
CA ALA A 172 -2.22 -2.54 -10.03
C ALA A 172 -1.75 -3.90 -10.52
N SER A 173 -2.45 -4.53 -11.46
CA SER A 173 -2.05 -5.82 -12.04
C SER A 173 -0.71 -5.73 -12.77
N LYS A 174 -0.51 -4.68 -13.57
CA LYS A 174 0.76 -4.41 -14.26
C LYS A 174 1.90 -4.14 -13.30
N TRP A 175 1.63 -3.45 -12.20
CA TRP A 175 2.62 -3.23 -11.16
C TRP A 175 2.93 -4.53 -10.39
N LEU A 176 1.93 -5.34 -10.08
CA LEU A 176 2.11 -6.66 -9.42
C LEU A 176 2.84 -7.68 -10.30
N GLU A 177 2.86 -7.52 -11.62
CA GLU A 177 3.66 -8.37 -12.53
C GLU A 177 5.17 -8.25 -12.27
N SER A 178 5.66 -7.14 -11.72
CA SER A 178 7.09 -6.99 -11.38
C SER A 178 7.50 -7.73 -10.11
N PHE A 179 6.55 -8.34 -9.39
CA PHE A 179 6.80 -9.05 -8.15
C PHE A 179 6.68 -10.55 -8.38
N ALA A 180 7.70 -11.30 -7.97
CA ALA A 180 7.70 -12.76 -8.00
C ALA A 180 6.59 -13.35 -7.12
N TYR A 181 6.39 -12.75 -5.94
CA TYR A 181 5.32 -13.10 -5.01
C TYR A 181 4.29 -11.97 -4.97
N ARG A 182 3.14 -12.18 -5.62
CA ARG A 182 2.05 -11.20 -5.72
C ARG A 182 0.88 -11.56 -4.84
N ILE A 183 0.26 -10.55 -4.26
CA ILE A 183 -1.04 -10.69 -3.61
C ILE A 183 -2.15 -10.72 -4.66
N ASP A 184 -3.21 -11.48 -4.39
CA ASP A 184 -4.43 -11.37 -5.17
C ASP A 184 -5.10 -10.03 -4.89
N ILE A 185 -5.50 -9.34 -5.97
CA ILE A 185 -6.20 -8.06 -5.86
C ILE A 185 -7.60 -8.33 -5.33
N ALA A 186 -7.80 -8.17 -4.02
CA ALA A 186 -9.11 -8.29 -3.42
C ALA A 186 -10.03 -7.15 -3.90
N PRO A 187 -11.34 -7.41 -4.13
CA PRO A 187 -12.29 -6.34 -4.48
C PRO A 187 -12.65 -5.45 -3.28
N LEU A 188 -12.35 -5.88 -2.05
CA LEU A 188 -12.75 -5.20 -0.82
C LEU A 188 -12.19 -3.75 -0.69
N PRO A 189 -10.91 -3.47 -0.98
CA PRO A 189 -10.37 -2.11 -0.91
C PRO A 189 -11.04 -1.15 -1.90
N PHE A 190 -11.42 -1.63 -3.09
CA PHE A 190 -12.15 -0.82 -4.08
C PHE A 190 -13.52 -0.40 -3.55
N LEU A 191 -14.23 -1.34 -2.94
CA LEU A 191 -15.54 -1.07 -2.35
C LEU A 191 -15.44 -0.08 -1.18
N ILE A 192 -14.47 -0.27 -0.29
CA ILE A 192 -14.22 0.65 0.84
C ILE A 192 -13.87 2.06 0.32
N ALA A 193 -12.98 2.15 -0.67
CA ALA A 193 -12.58 3.44 -1.26
C ALA A 193 -13.75 4.15 -1.94
N SER A 194 -14.57 3.41 -2.70
CA SER A 194 -15.76 3.97 -3.36
C SER A 194 -16.83 4.43 -2.37
N LEU A 195 -17.05 3.67 -1.30
CA LEU A 195 -17.97 4.08 -0.23
C LEU A 195 -17.46 5.32 0.51
N ALA A 196 -16.17 5.37 0.81
CA ALA A 196 -15.54 6.54 1.43
C ALA A 196 -15.66 7.79 0.54
N ALA A 197 -15.38 7.66 -0.75
CA ALA A 197 -15.53 8.75 -1.72
C ALA A 197 -16.98 9.23 -1.82
N LEU A 198 -17.95 8.31 -1.82
CA LEU A 198 -19.38 8.63 -1.83
C LEU A 198 -19.79 9.38 -0.55
N ALA A 199 -19.32 8.90 0.61
CA ALA A 199 -19.62 9.51 1.90
C ALA A 199 -19.11 10.95 1.95
N VAL A 200 -17.87 11.19 1.54
CA VAL A 200 -17.28 12.54 1.47
C VAL A 200 -18.08 13.45 0.53
N ALA A 201 -18.50 12.93 -0.64
CA ALA A 201 -19.30 13.69 -1.57
C ALA A 201 -20.67 14.09 -1.00
N ILE A 202 -21.36 13.14 -0.38
CA ILE A 202 -22.66 13.36 0.25
C ILE A 202 -22.54 14.39 1.38
N ILE A 203 -21.56 14.24 2.27
CA ILE A 203 -21.32 15.17 3.39
C ILE A 203 -21.07 16.59 2.86
N THR A 204 -20.27 16.72 1.80
CA THR A 204 -19.95 18.03 1.18
C THR A 204 -21.20 18.69 0.61
N VAL A 205 -22.01 17.94 -0.14
CA VAL A 205 -23.24 18.45 -0.78
C VAL A 205 -24.30 18.79 0.27
N ILE A 206 -24.48 17.96 1.30
CA ILE A 206 -25.44 18.23 2.39
C ILE A 206 -25.05 19.51 3.12
N SER A 207 -23.79 19.67 3.51
CA SER A 207 -23.30 20.87 4.20
C SER A 207 -23.61 22.15 3.42
N GLN A 208 -23.35 22.14 2.11
CA GLN A 208 -23.60 23.30 1.25
C GLN A 208 -25.10 23.54 1.00
N SER A 209 -25.86 22.47 0.77
CA SER A 209 -27.30 22.54 0.52
C SER A 209 -28.06 23.03 1.77
N TRP A 210 -27.63 22.61 2.96
CA TRP A 210 -28.21 23.09 4.21
C TRP A 210 -27.93 24.57 4.41
N ARG A 211 -26.67 25.01 4.22
CA ARG A 211 -26.32 26.44 4.26
C ARG A 211 -27.16 27.26 3.29
N ALA A 212 -27.33 26.80 2.05
CA ALA A 212 -28.14 27.49 1.05
C ALA A 212 -29.64 27.50 1.39
N ALA A 213 -30.18 26.41 1.92
CA ALA A 213 -31.58 26.30 2.31
C ALA A 213 -31.96 27.24 3.48
N LEU A 214 -31.00 27.58 4.35
CA LEU A 214 -31.17 28.53 5.46
C LEU A 214 -31.11 29.99 5.02
N ILE A 215 -30.60 30.30 3.82
CA ILE A 215 -30.57 31.68 3.33
C ILE A 215 -32.01 32.12 3.01
N ASN A 216 -32.41 33.23 3.61
CA ASN A 216 -33.75 33.78 3.49
C ASN A 216 -34.06 34.16 2.02
N PRO A 217 -35.12 33.62 1.40
CA PRO A 217 -35.45 33.86 0.00
C PRO A 217 -35.75 35.33 -0.32
N ALA A 218 -36.07 36.15 0.70
CA ALA A 218 -36.23 37.59 0.56
C ALA A 218 -34.94 38.32 0.10
N ARG A 219 -33.74 37.75 0.30
CA ARG A 219 -32.50 38.27 -0.29
C ARG A 219 -32.29 37.82 -1.74
N ALA A 220 -32.96 36.77 -2.19
CA ALA A 220 -32.82 36.25 -3.56
C ALA A 220 -33.51 37.13 -4.61
N LEU A 221 -34.53 37.89 -4.20
CA LEU A 221 -35.28 38.82 -5.04
C LEU A 221 -34.79 40.28 -4.91
N ARG A 222 -33.84 40.56 -4.00
CA ARG A 222 -33.35 41.92 -3.71
C ARG A 222 -31.96 42.21 -4.30
N TYR A 223 -31.44 41.30 -5.13
CA TYR A 223 -30.34 41.56 -6.05
C TYR A 223 -30.92 41.81 -7.46
N GLU A 224 -31.82 42.77 -7.52
CA GLU A 224 -31.91 43.75 -8.60
C GLU A 224 -31.40 45.07 -8.02
#